data_AF-A0A357KMB9-F1
#
_entry.id   AF-A0A357KMB9-F1
#
_cell.length_a   1.000
_cell.length_b   1.000
_cell.length_c   1.000
_cell.angle_alpha   90.00
_cell.angle_beta   90.00
_cell.angle_gamma   90.00
#
_symmetry.space_group_name_H-M   'P 1'
#
loop_
_entity.id
_entity.type
_entity.pdbx_description
1 polymer ?
#
loop_
_entity_poly.entity_id
_entity_poly.type
_entity_poly.pdbx_seq_one_letter_code
_entity_poly.pdbx_strand_id
1 'polypeptide(L)' 'MHDNDISEVLQSRVLNALESAQTLKIVGGDSKAFYGNPVDANQTLELSPHQGIIAYEPTELVVTVRAGTPL' A
#
# COMPACT_ATOMS: atom_id res chain seq x y z
N MET A 1 1.02 -14.69 -10.36
CA MET A 1 0.75 -13.40 -9.69
C MET A 1 -0.62 -13.55 -9.05
N HIS A 2 -0.71 -13.61 -7.72
CA HIS A 2 -2.00 -13.76 -7.05
C HIS A 2 -2.63 -12.37 -6.94
N ASP A 3 -3.86 -12.24 -7.44
CA ASP A 3 -4.72 -11.09 -7.13
C ASP A 3 -5.16 -11.22 -5.67
N ASN A 4 -4.80 -10.25 -4.84
CA ASN A 4 -5.12 -10.22 -3.43
C ASN A 4 -5.61 -8.83 -3.05
N ASP A 5 -6.92 -8.73 -2.91
CA ASP A 5 -7.57 -7.54 -2.40
C ASP A 5 -7.68 -7.60 -0.88
N ILE A 6 -7.02 -6.67 -0.20
CA ILE A 6 -7.06 -6.52 1.27
C ILE A 6 -7.54 -5.11 1.65
N SER A 7 -8.27 -4.43 0.77
CA SER A 7 -8.74 -3.06 1.01
C SER A 7 -9.53 -2.94 2.32
N GLU A 8 -10.34 -3.94 2.69
CA GLU A 8 -11.06 -3.95 3.97
C GLU A 8 -10.12 -3.97 5.19
N VAL A 9 -9.04 -4.75 5.11
CA VAL A 9 -8.02 -4.83 6.17
C VAL A 9 -7.26 -3.52 6.29
N LEU A 10 -6.86 -2.94 5.15
CA LEU A 10 -6.18 -1.64 5.11
C LEU A 10 -7.08 -0.53 5.68
N GLN A 11 -8.35 -0.49 5.27
CA GLN A 11 -9.33 0.47 5.79
C GLN A 11 -9.49 0.31 7.31
N SER A 12 -9.63 -0.93 7.80
CA SER A 12 -9.76 -1.20 9.23
C SER A 12 -8.55 -0.70 10.03
N ARG A 13 -7.33 -0.88 9.50
CA ARG A 13 -6.11 -0.36 10.13
C ARG A 13 -6.05 1.17 10.17
N VAL A 14 -6.47 1.83 9.09
CA VAL A 14 -6.54 3.30 9.05
C VAL A 14 -7.55 3.83 10.07
N LEU A 15 -8.73 3.21 10.15
CA LEU A 15 -9.75 3.58 11.13
C LEU A 15 -9.27 3.38 12.56
N ASN A 16 -8.64 2.24 12.86
CA ASN A 16 -8.10 1.97 14.20
C ASN A 16 -7.00 2.97 14.61
N ALA A 17 -6.11 3.33 13.69
CA ALA A 17 -5.06 4.32 13.94
C ALA A 17 -5.66 5.71 14.19
N LEU A 18 -6.71 6.08 13.44
CA LEU A 18 -7.45 7.32 13.64
C LEU A 18 -8.10 7.37 15.03
N GLU A 19 -8.83 6.32 15.42
CA GLU A 19 -9.46 6.20 16.74
C GLU A 19 -8.46 6.28 17.89
N SER A 20 -7.26 5.73 17.67
CA SER A 20 -6.19 5.68 18.67
C SER A 20 -5.25 6.89 18.64
N ALA A 21 -5.50 7.87 17.76
CA ALA A 21 -4.63 9.01 17.49
C ALA A 21 -3.17 8.62 17.20
N GLN A 22 -2.97 7.52 16.47
CA GLN A 22 -1.66 6.99 16.10
C GLN A 22 -1.32 7.31 14.65
N THR A 23 -0.10 7.78 14.42
CA THR A 23 0.43 8.08 13.08
C THR A 23 0.87 6.81 12.35
N LEU A 24 0.71 6.81 11.02
CA LEU A 24 1.05 5.66 10.16
C LEU A 24 2.15 6.01 9.16
N LYS A 25 3.20 5.18 9.10
CA LYS A 25 4.16 5.13 7.98
C LYS A 25 3.63 4.13 6.95
N ILE A 26 3.16 4.61 5.81
CA ILE A 26 2.65 3.75 4.73
C ILE A 26 3.82 3.29 3.85
N VAL A 27 3.96 1.98 3.64
CA VAL A 27 5.08 1.41 2.86
C VAL A 27 4.60 0.32 1.91
N GLY A 28 5.21 0.25 0.72
CA GLY A 28 5.18 -0.95 -0.13
C GLY A 28 6.31 -1.90 0.27
N GLY A 29 7.21 -2.21 -0.65
CA GLY A 29 8.43 -2.98 -0.35
C GLY A 29 9.52 -2.24 0.44
N ASP A 30 9.26 -1.01 0.89
CA ASP A 30 10.18 -0.11 1.66
C ASP A 30 11.59 0.08 1.07
N SER A 31 11.83 -0.33 -0.19
CA SER A 31 13.15 -0.30 -0.85
C SER A 31 13.68 1.11 -1.12
N LYS A 32 12.83 2.12 -0.93
CA LYS A 32 13.13 3.55 -1.12
C LYS A 32 13.03 4.35 0.19
N ALA A 33 13.07 3.69 1.35
CA ALA A 33 13.00 4.35 2.66
C ALA A 33 14.08 5.43 2.88
N PHE A 34 15.18 5.37 2.13
CA PHE A 34 16.26 6.35 2.16
C PHE A 34 15.94 7.68 1.43
N TYR A 35 14.86 7.74 0.65
CA TYR A 35 14.41 8.95 -0.01
C TYR A 35 13.43 9.75 0.85
N GLY A 36 13.62 11.06 0.92
CA GLY A 36 12.76 11.98 1.66
C GLY A 36 13.22 12.23 3.09
N ASN A 37 12.33 12.83 3.90
CA ASN A 37 12.60 13.09 5.30
C ASN A 37 12.38 11.82 6.14
N PRO A 38 13.11 11.66 7.27
CA PRO A 38 12.78 10.62 8.24
C PRO A 38 11.32 10.73 8.67
N VAL A 39 10.63 9.60 8.67
CA VAL A 39 9.24 9.50 9.12
C VAL A 39 9.24 8.84 10.50
N ASP A 40 8.88 9.62 11.52
CA ASP A 40 8.57 9.09 12.84
C ASP A 40 7.05 8.84 12.93
N ALA A 41 6.68 7.56 13.03
CA ALA A 41 5.29 7.15 13.08
C ALA A 41 5.08 6.05 14.11
N ASN A 42 3.89 6.01 14.72
CA ASN A 42 3.56 5.02 15.73
C ASN A 42 3.46 3.61 15.16
N GLN A 43 3.02 3.45 13.92
CA GLN A 43 2.91 2.14 13.27
C GLN A 43 3.27 2.20 11.77
N THR A 44 3.59 1.04 11.21
CA THR A 44 3.77 0.85 9.77
C THR A 44 2.53 0.21 9.15
N LEU A 45 2.01 0.78 8.07
CA LEU A 45 0.95 0.21 7.24
C LEU A 45 1.58 -0.38 5.97
N GLU A 46 1.79 -1.70 5.95
CA GLU A 46 2.39 -2.41 4.82
C GLU A 46 1.35 -2.73 3.73
N LEU A 47 1.66 -2.32 2.51
CA LEU A 47 0.81 -2.53 1.34
C LEU A 47 1.20 -3.76 0.53
N SER A 48 2.38 -4.36 0.74
CA SER A 48 2.89 -5.50 -0.03
C SER A 48 1.90 -6.66 -0.22
N PRO A 49 1.05 -7.01 0.76
CA PRO A 49 0.03 -8.05 0.54
C PRO A 49 -1.09 -7.63 -0.42
N HIS A 50 -1.34 -6.33 -0.62
CA HIS A 50 -2.35 -5.79 -1.54
C HIS A 50 -1.82 -5.72 -2.97
N GLN A 51 -1.73 -6.86 -3.64
CA GLN A 51 -1.05 -7.01 -4.94
C GLN A 51 -1.97 -7.64 -5.99
N GLY A 52 -1.78 -7.28 -7.25
CA GLY A 52 -2.61 -7.80 -8.35
C GLY A 52 -2.83 -6.77 -9.46
N ILE A 53 -3.12 -7.25 -10.67
CA ILE A 53 -3.53 -6.41 -11.80
C ILE A 53 -5.06 -6.30 -11.76
N ILE A 54 -5.56 -5.06 -11.69
CA ILE A 54 -6.99 -4.75 -11.67
C ILE A 54 -7.53 -4.63 -13.10
N ALA A 55 -6.77 -3.98 -13.99
CA ALA A 55 -7.14 -3.80 -15.39
C ALA A 55 -5.90 -3.73 -16.28
N TYR A 56 -6.04 -4.17 -17.53
CA TYR A 56 -4.98 -4.12 -18.54
C TYR A 56 -5.57 -3.66 -19.87
N GLU A 57 -5.13 -2.48 -20.33
CA GLU A 57 -5.58 -1.83 -21.56
C GLU A 57 -4.38 -1.72 -22.53
N PRO A 58 -4.09 -2.76 -23.33
CA PRO A 58 -2.88 -2.83 -24.14
C PRO A 58 -2.81 -1.78 -25.25
N THR A 59 -3.95 -1.42 -25.85
CA THR A 59 -4.00 -0.37 -26.89
C THR A 59 -3.58 0.98 -26.33
N GLU A 60 -3.98 1.28 -25.08
CA GLU A 60 -3.63 2.51 -24.38
C GLU A 60 -2.27 2.43 -23.67
N LEU A 61 -1.63 1.25 -23.65
CA LEU A 61 -0.42 0.94 -22.89
C LEU A 61 -0.57 1.23 -21.38
N VAL A 62 -1.77 0.97 -20.84
CA VAL A 62 -2.10 1.23 -19.43
C VAL A 62 -2.29 -0.09 -18.67
N VAL A 63 -1.74 -0.14 -17.46
CA VAL A 63 -2.02 -1.19 -16.47
C VAL A 63 -2.49 -0.52 -15.19
N THR A 64 -3.63 -0.97 -14.66
CA THR A 64 -4.08 -0.60 -13.31
C THR A 64 -3.70 -1.72 -12.37
N VAL A 65 -2.94 -1.42 -11.32
CA VAL A 65 -2.46 -2.40 -10.34
C VAL A 65 -2.80 -1.97 -8.92
N ARG A 66 -2.85 -2.95 -8.02
CA ARG A 66 -2.94 -2.69 -6.59
C ARG A 66 -1.63 -2.15 -6.06
N ALA A 67 -1.69 -1.32 -5.02
CA ALA A 67 -0.55 -0.53 -4.54
C ALA A 67 0.64 -1.35 -4.01
N GLY A 68 0.43 -2.61 -3.61
CA GLY A 68 1.48 -3.54 -3.18
C GLY A 68 2.10 -4.37 -4.30
N THR A 69 1.66 -4.18 -5.55
CA THR A 69 2.14 -4.96 -6.69
C THR A 69 3.62 -4.71 -6.93
N PRO A 70 4.50 -5.74 -6.88
CA PRO A 70 5.93 -5.58 -7.13
C PRO A 70 6.24 -5.08 -8.54
N LEU A 71 7.28 -4.26 -8.66
CA LEU A 71 7.87 -3.79 -9.92
C LEU A 71 9.17 -4.53 -10.22
#